data_AF-A0A976JJM5-F1
#
_entry.id   AF-A0A976JJM5-F1
#
_cell.length_a   1.000
_cell.length_b   1.000
_cell.length_c   1.000
_cell.angle_alpha   90.00
_cell.angle_beta   90.00
_cell.angle_gamma   90.00
#
_symmetry.space_group_name_H-M   'P 1'
#
loop_
_entity.id
_entity.type
_entity.pdbx_description
1 polymer ?
#
loop_
_entity_poly.entity_id
_entity_poly.type
_entity_poly.pdbx_seq_one_letter_code
_entity_poly.pdbx_strand_id
1 'polypeptide(L)'
;MEYRPKPIDTERVKLSEDMIELTEYLAENTHEIWSQQRMSEGWIFGEERDDKKKHHPCLVPYEDLPEVEKDYDRNTALGAIKLILSLGYNIELPVHKISHREKKMHKNLLSFLKSGEADLEQLLHVWHQHEPESWRHN
;
A
#
# COMPACT_ATOMS: atom_id res chain seq x y z
N MET A 1 -1.05 -40.27 1.90
CA MET A 1 -0.90 -39.45 3.13
C MET A 1 -1.96 -38.37 3.08
N GLU A 2 -2.73 -38.19 4.15
CA GLU A 2 -3.75 -37.15 4.25
C GLU A 2 -3.08 -35.84 4.70
N TYR A 3 -3.19 -34.78 3.92
CA TYR A 3 -2.68 -33.46 4.28
C TYR A 3 -3.52 -32.86 5.42
N ARG A 4 -2.87 -32.37 6.48
CA ARG A 4 -3.52 -31.71 7.63
C ARG A 4 -2.80 -30.39 7.91
N PRO A 5 -3.40 -29.23 7.60
CA PRO A 5 -2.77 -27.93 7.85
C PRO A 5 -2.55 -27.71 9.35
N LYS A 6 -1.41 -27.11 9.69
CA LYS A 6 -1.00 -26.78 11.07
C LYS A 6 -0.32 -25.40 11.09
N PRO A 7 -1.08 -24.29 10.99
CA PRO A 7 -0.50 -22.96 11.07
C PRO A 7 0.12 -22.73 12.45
N ILE A 8 1.13 -21.86 12.51
CA ILE A 8 1.70 -21.41 13.78
C ILE A 8 0.68 -20.51 14.48
N ASP A 9 0.43 -20.76 15.76
CA ASP A 9 -0.44 -19.92 16.58
C ASP A 9 0.22 -18.56 16.81
N THR A 10 -0.47 -17.51 16.38
CA THR A 10 -0.04 -16.12 16.52
C THR A 10 -1.07 -15.25 17.24
N GLU A 11 -2.09 -15.84 17.88
CA GLU A 11 -3.19 -15.11 18.53
C GLU A 11 -2.69 -14.14 19.62
N ARG A 12 -1.59 -14.50 20.29
CA ARG A 12 -1.01 -13.71 21.38
C ARG A 12 -0.13 -12.56 20.91
N VAL A 13 0.19 -12.50 19.62
CA VAL A 13 1.03 -11.45 19.06
C VAL A 13 0.23 -10.17 18.90
N LYS A 14 0.65 -9.13 19.63
CA LYS A 14 0.09 -7.78 19.52
C LYS A 14 0.96 -6.93 18.62
N LEU A 15 0.34 -6.23 17.68
CA LEU A 15 1.01 -5.30 16.78
C LEU A 15 0.97 -3.89 17.37
N SER A 16 2.04 -3.12 17.16
CA SER A 16 2.05 -1.68 17.42
C SER A 16 1.28 -0.93 16.32
N GLU A 17 0.93 0.33 16.57
CA GLU A 17 0.28 1.19 15.56
C GLU A 17 1.12 1.30 14.28
N ASP A 18 2.45 1.43 14.42
CA ASP A 18 3.39 1.46 13.30
C ASP A 18 3.34 0.18 12.45
N MET A 19 3.15 -0.99 13.08
CA MET A 19 3.02 -2.27 12.36
C MET A 19 1.66 -2.41 11.69
N ILE A 20 0.62 -1.76 12.23
CA ILE A 20 -0.68 -1.67 11.57
C ILE A 20 -0.55 -0.80 10.31
N GLU A 21 0.15 0.33 10.37
CA GLU A 21 0.43 1.14 9.18
C GLU A 21 1.27 0.36 8.14
N LEU A 22 2.28 -0.38 8.58
CA LEU A 22 3.06 -1.27 7.71
C LEU A 22 2.18 -2.30 6.99
N THR A 23 1.11 -2.78 7.63
CA THR A 23 0.18 -3.74 7.02
C THR A 23 -0.48 -3.14 5.77
N GLU A 24 -0.88 -1.87 5.80
CA GLU A 24 -1.48 -1.20 4.63
C GLU A 24 -0.51 -1.12 3.47
N TYR A 25 0.74 -0.72 3.74
CA TYR A 25 1.78 -0.66 2.69
C TYR A 25 2.06 -2.04 2.08
N LEU A 26 2.06 -3.10 2.90
CA LEU A 26 2.25 -4.47 2.41
C LEU A 26 1.07 -4.95 1.58
N ALA A 27 -0.17 -4.63 2.00
CA ALA A 27 -1.38 -4.99 1.26
C ALA A 27 -1.43 -4.27 -0.10
N GLU A 28 -1.25 -2.94 -0.11
CA GLU A 28 -1.19 -2.13 -1.33
C GLU A 28 -0.11 -2.64 -2.29
N ASN A 29 1.12 -2.85 -1.81
CA ASN A 29 2.20 -3.33 -2.66
C ASN A 29 1.96 -4.75 -3.19
N THR A 30 1.32 -5.62 -2.41
CA THR A 30 0.94 -6.97 -2.87
C THR A 30 -0.05 -6.88 -4.03
N HIS A 31 -1.04 -5.99 -3.91
CA HIS A 31 -2.01 -5.72 -4.97
C HIS A 31 -1.35 -5.15 -6.23
N GLU A 32 -0.43 -4.19 -6.08
CA GLU A 32 0.31 -3.61 -7.20
C GLU A 32 1.14 -4.66 -7.96
N ILE A 33 1.84 -5.55 -7.23
CA ILE A 33 2.62 -6.65 -7.84
C ILE A 33 1.69 -7.62 -8.58
N TRP A 34 0.57 -8.01 -7.94
CA TRP A 34 -0.43 -8.89 -8.59
C TRP A 34 -1.01 -8.25 -9.85
N SER A 35 -1.38 -6.97 -9.77
CA SER A 35 -1.95 -6.20 -10.88
C SER A 35 -0.96 -6.08 -12.03
N GLN A 36 0.29 -5.71 -11.75
CA GLN A 36 1.37 -5.63 -12.73
C GLN A 36 1.56 -6.97 -13.45
N GLN A 37 1.62 -8.08 -12.69
CA GLN A 37 1.78 -9.42 -13.27
C GLN A 37 0.60 -9.75 -14.18
N ARG A 38 -0.65 -9.52 -13.74
CA ARG A 38 -1.85 -9.80 -14.53
C ARG A 38 -1.92 -8.96 -15.80
N MET A 39 -1.61 -7.67 -15.71
CA MET A 39 -1.55 -6.81 -16.89
C MET A 39 -0.47 -7.27 -17.88
N SER A 40 0.68 -7.73 -17.39
CA SER A 40 1.74 -8.29 -18.26
C SER A 40 1.31 -9.57 -18.98
N GLU A 41 0.39 -10.33 -18.39
CA GLU A 41 -0.23 -11.52 -18.97
C GLU A 41 -1.39 -11.17 -19.92
N GLY A 42 -1.69 -9.89 -20.12
CA GLY A 42 -2.76 -9.40 -20.99
C GLY A 42 -4.13 -9.35 -20.34
N TRP A 43 -4.21 -9.37 -19.00
CA TRP A 43 -5.45 -9.10 -18.31
C TRP A 43 -5.78 -7.61 -18.29
N ILE A 44 -7.06 -7.30 -18.37
CA ILE A 44 -7.59 -5.94 -18.28
C ILE A 44 -8.74 -5.86 -17.29
N PHE A 45 -9.09 -4.65 -16.90
CA PHE A 45 -10.28 -4.41 -16.10
C PHE A 45 -11.55 -4.90 -16.82
N GLY A 46 -12.48 -5.48 -16.06
CA GLY A 46 -13.86 -5.70 -16.48
C GLY A 46 -14.75 -5.91 -15.26
N GLU A 47 -16.01 -5.50 -15.34
CA GLU A 47 -16.97 -5.50 -14.21
C GLU A 47 -17.14 -6.89 -13.56
N GLU A 48 -16.98 -7.95 -14.35
CA GLU A 48 -17.00 -9.33 -13.90
C GLU A 48 -15.73 -10.07 -14.37
N ARG A 49 -15.38 -11.13 -13.63
CA ARG A 49 -14.24 -11.97 -13.99
C ARG A 49 -14.58 -12.83 -15.22
N ASP A 50 -13.78 -12.71 -16.28
CA ASP A 50 -13.85 -13.54 -17.49
C ASP A 50 -12.46 -14.01 -17.88
N ASP A 51 -12.12 -15.26 -17.54
CA ASP A 51 -10.80 -15.83 -17.79
C ASP A 51 -10.50 -16.03 -19.29
N LYS A 52 -11.53 -16.17 -20.14
CA LYS A 52 -11.34 -16.33 -21.60
C LYS A 52 -10.96 -15.01 -22.25
N LYS A 53 -11.62 -13.93 -21.84
CA LYS A 53 -11.29 -12.56 -22.29
C LYS A 53 -10.17 -11.91 -21.47
N LYS A 54 -9.76 -12.54 -20.38
CA LYS A 54 -8.80 -12.04 -19.39
C LYS A 54 -9.28 -10.74 -18.74
N HIS A 55 -10.51 -10.71 -18.26
CA HIS A 55 -11.06 -9.59 -17.50
C HIS A 55 -11.06 -9.90 -16.01
N HIS A 56 -10.70 -8.93 -15.17
CA HIS A 56 -10.79 -9.06 -13.72
C HIS A 56 -11.27 -7.76 -13.07
N PRO A 57 -12.25 -7.80 -12.14
CA PRO A 57 -12.81 -6.58 -11.53
C PRO A 57 -11.82 -5.86 -10.63
N CYS A 58 -10.92 -6.59 -9.99
CA CYS A 58 -9.91 -6.00 -9.10
C CYS A 58 -8.74 -5.32 -9.84
N LEU A 59 -8.69 -5.28 -11.18
CA LEU A 59 -7.63 -4.55 -11.90
C LEU A 59 -7.90 -3.04 -11.91
N VAL A 60 -7.97 -2.48 -10.71
CA VAL A 60 -8.16 -1.06 -10.38
C VAL A 60 -7.10 -0.65 -9.35
N PRO A 61 -6.83 0.66 -9.16
CA PRO A 61 -5.97 1.12 -8.07
C PRO A 61 -6.39 0.55 -6.71
N TYR A 62 -5.43 0.27 -5.83
CA TYR A 62 -5.73 -0.29 -4.50
C TYR A 62 -6.77 0.53 -3.74
N GLU A 63 -6.73 1.86 -3.83
CA GLU A 63 -7.67 2.77 -3.19
C GLU A 63 -9.14 2.56 -3.63
N ASP A 64 -9.35 2.08 -4.86
CA ASP A 64 -10.66 1.84 -5.46
C ASP A 64 -11.18 0.41 -5.25
N LEU A 65 -10.38 -0.48 -4.63
CA LEU A 65 -10.84 -1.82 -4.31
C LEU A 65 -12.02 -1.82 -3.32
N PRO A 66 -12.96 -2.77 -3.46
CA PRO A 66 -13.93 -3.06 -2.41
C PRO A 66 -13.22 -3.38 -1.09
N GLU A 67 -13.78 -2.92 0.03
CA GLU A 67 -13.17 -3.12 1.36
C GLU A 67 -12.93 -4.60 1.69
N VAL A 68 -13.83 -5.48 1.24
CA VAL A 68 -13.70 -6.93 1.43
C VAL A 68 -12.46 -7.52 0.74
N GLU A 69 -12.06 -6.97 -0.42
CA GLU A 69 -10.84 -7.40 -1.12
C GLU A 69 -9.61 -6.86 -0.39
N LYS A 70 -9.63 -5.58 0.04
CA LYS A 70 -8.58 -5.00 0.88
C LYS A 70 -8.38 -5.79 2.17
N ASP A 71 -9.47 -6.18 2.83
CA ASP A 71 -9.46 -7.00 4.05
C ASP A 71 -8.70 -8.31 3.85
N TYR A 72 -8.84 -8.96 2.69
CA TYR A 72 -8.13 -10.20 2.39
C TYR A 72 -6.61 -9.98 2.33
N ASP A 73 -6.16 -8.95 1.62
CA ASP A 73 -4.75 -8.59 1.52
C ASP A 73 -4.18 -8.15 2.88
N ARG A 74 -4.94 -7.33 3.62
CA ARG A 74 -4.58 -6.90 4.98
C ARG A 74 -4.44 -8.08 5.94
N ASN A 75 -5.39 -9.02 5.92
CA ASN A 75 -5.32 -10.22 6.78
C ASN A 75 -4.11 -11.09 6.46
N THR A 76 -3.75 -11.19 5.17
CA THR A 76 -2.54 -11.90 4.73
C THR A 76 -1.27 -11.21 5.26
N ALA A 77 -1.19 -9.89 5.11
CA ALA A 77 -0.07 -9.10 5.63
C ALA A 77 0.04 -9.16 7.17
N LEU A 78 -1.08 -9.04 7.89
CA LEU A 78 -1.15 -9.17 9.35
C LEU A 78 -0.63 -10.53 9.80
N GLY A 79 -1.06 -11.61 9.15
CA GLY A 79 -0.61 -12.96 9.44
C GLY A 79 0.91 -13.11 9.28
N ALA A 80 1.46 -12.54 8.21
CA ALA A 80 2.90 -12.55 7.95
C ALA A 80 3.69 -11.79 9.03
N ILE A 81 3.27 -10.57 9.38
CA ILE A 81 3.93 -9.77 10.43
C ILE A 81 3.86 -10.51 11.77
N LYS A 82 2.68 -11.03 12.13
CA LYS A 82 2.51 -11.76 13.39
C LYS A 82 3.38 -13.01 13.46
N LEU A 83 3.51 -13.73 12.34
CA LEU A 83 4.41 -14.89 12.27
C LEU A 83 5.86 -14.48 12.51
N ILE A 84 6.35 -13.43 11.85
CA ILE A 84 7.71 -12.91 12.02
C ILE A 84 8.00 -12.62 13.50
N LEU A 85 7.08 -11.92 14.18
CA LEU A 85 7.22 -11.60 15.60
C LEU A 85 7.14 -12.85 16.49
N SER A 86 6.26 -13.81 16.18
CA SER A 86 6.14 -15.06 16.93
C SER A 86 7.43 -15.91 16.88
N LEU A 87 8.22 -15.75 15.82
CA LEU A 87 9.51 -16.41 15.63
C LEU A 87 10.67 -15.67 16.33
N GLY A 88 10.39 -14.55 17.00
CA GLY A 88 11.39 -13.79 17.78
C GLY A 88 12.15 -12.73 16.98
N TYR A 89 11.74 -12.44 15.74
CA TYR A 89 12.29 -11.31 14.99
C TYR A 89 11.68 -9.99 15.48
N ASN A 90 12.45 -8.91 15.29
CA ASN A 90 12.02 -7.56 15.62
C ASN A 90 11.87 -6.74 14.33
N ILE A 91 10.84 -5.89 14.26
CA ILE A 91 10.59 -4.98 13.15
C ILE A 91 10.58 -3.58 13.73
N GLU A 92 11.56 -2.76 13.32
CA GLU A 92 11.71 -1.38 13.79
C GLU A 92 11.52 -0.41 12.63
N LEU A 93 10.75 0.65 12.88
CA LEU A 93 10.69 1.77 11.94
C LEU A 93 12.04 2.52 11.93
N PRO A 94 12.48 3.04 10.76
CA PRO A 94 13.65 3.90 10.69
C PRO A 94 13.46 5.17 11.53
N VAL A 95 14.54 5.65 12.16
CA VAL A 95 14.56 6.86 13.02
C VAL A 95 14.09 8.12 12.28
N HIS A 96 14.29 8.18 10.96
CA HIS A 96 13.75 9.22 10.11
C HIS A 96 12.54 8.69 9.34
N LYS A 97 11.33 9.09 9.77
CA LYS A 97 10.11 8.87 9.00
C LYS A 97 10.25 9.63 7.69
N ILE A 98 10.47 8.92 6.59
CA ILE A 98 10.12 9.47 5.29
C ILE A 98 8.69 9.02 5.04
N SER A 99 7.71 9.89 5.32
CA SER A 99 6.32 9.51 5.12
C SER A 99 6.08 9.23 3.64
N HIS A 100 5.49 8.07 3.32
CA HIS A 100 5.13 7.74 1.94
C HIS A 100 4.12 8.73 1.37
N ARG A 101 3.27 9.32 2.24
CA ARG A 101 2.34 10.38 1.89
C ARG A 101 3.06 11.64 1.43
N GLU A 102 4.15 12.03 2.09
CA GLU A 102 5.00 13.15 1.68
C GLU A 102 5.69 12.86 0.35
N LYS A 103 6.17 11.62 0.13
CA LYS A 103 6.74 11.21 -1.17
C LYS A 103 5.71 11.26 -2.31
N LYS A 104 4.49 10.74 -2.12
CA LYS A 104 3.39 10.79 -3.11
C LYS A 104 2.98 12.24 -3.38
N MET A 105 2.83 13.05 -2.34
CA MET A 105 2.55 14.49 -2.45
C MET A 105 3.65 15.26 -3.18
N HIS A 106 4.92 15.04 -2.83
CA HIS A 106 6.07 15.66 -3.50
C HIS A 106 6.14 15.25 -4.98
N LYS A 107 5.88 13.98 -5.31
CA LYS A 107 5.87 13.51 -6.70
C LYS A 107 4.74 14.17 -7.50
N ASN A 108 3.53 14.27 -6.92
CA ASN A 108 2.39 14.94 -7.53
C ASN A 108 2.63 16.44 -7.72
N LEU A 109 3.21 17.11 -6.71
CA LEU A 109 3.60 18.51 -6.78
C LEU A 109 4.65 18.75 -7.87
N LEU A 110 5.67 17.91 -7.95
CA LEU A 110 6.71 18.03 -8.98
C LEU A 110 6.18 17.79 -10.40
N SER A 111 5.24 16.85 -10.60
CA SER A 111 4.59 16.66 -11.90
C SER A 111 3.71 17.86 -12.26
N PHE A 112 2.99 18.41 -11.28
CA PHE A 112 2.13 19.58 -11.46
C PHE A 112 2.94 20.84 -11.78
N LEU A 113 4.04 21.10 -11.06
CA LEU A 113 4.94 22.22 -11.37
C LEU A 113 5.56 22.09 -12.76
N LYS A 114 5.80 20.87 -13.25
CA LYS A 114 6.34 20.60 -14.59
C LYS A 114 5.30 20.71 -15.71
N SER A 115 4.00 20.60 -15.42
CA SER A 115 2.95 20.75 -16.45
C SER A 115 2.78 22.20 -16.90
N GLY A 116 3.24 23.17 -16.08
CA GLY A 116 3.07 24.60 -16.37
C GLY A 116 1.65 25.11 -16.12
N GLU A 117 0.76 24.29 -15.57
CA GLU A 117 -0.64 24.60 -15.28
C GLU A 117 -0.85 25.08 -13.84
N ALA A 118 0.23 25.50 -13.16
CA ALA A 118 0.16 25.83 -11.75
C ALA A 118 -0.53 27.18 -11.50
N ASP A 119 -1.74 27.14 -10.94
CA ASP A 119 -2.44 28.33 -10.47
C ASP A 119 -1.98 28.76 -9.07
N LEU A 120 -1.97 30.07 -8.84
CA LEU A 120 -1.47 30.70 -7.61
C LEU A 120 -2.23 30.21 -6.37
N GLU A 121 -3.54 29.98 -6.49
CA GLU A 121 -4.37 29.49 -5.38
C GLU A 121 -3.95 28.08 -4.94
N GLN A 122 -3.61 27.22 -5.91
CA GLN A 122 -3.16 25.85 -5.66
C GLN A 122 -1.75 25.82 -5.06
N LEU A 123 -0.86 26.71 -5.51
CA LEU A 123 0.48 26.84 -4.94
C LEU A 123 0.44 27.35 -3.50
N LEU A 124 -0.44 28.32 -3.20
CA LEU A 124 -0.64 28.81 -1.84
C LEU A 124 -1.23 27.74 -0.93
N HIS A 125 -2.16 26.92 -1.42
CA HIS A 125 -2.71 25.80 -0.66
C HIS A 125 -1.61 24.81 -0.22
N VAL A 126 -0.72 24.43 -1.15
CA VAL A 126 0.43 23.56 -0.86
C VAL A 126 1.38 24.21 0.15
N TRP A 127 1.68 25.50 -0.02
CA TRP A 127 2.54 26.25 0.90
C TRP A 127 1.98 26.30 2.33
N HIS A 128 0.66 26.48 2.48
CA HIS A 128 0.00 26.58 3.78
C HIS A 128 -0.18 25.24 4.50
N GLN A 129 -0.19 24.12 3.77
CA GLN A 129 -0.29 22.78 4.35
C GLN A 129 1.06 22.15 4.70
N HIS A 130 2.16 22.83 4.40
CA HIS A 130 3.50 22.32 4.64
C HIS A 130 4.00 22.67 6.06
N GLU A 131 4.74 21.76 6.69
CA GLU A 131 5.44 22.01 7.97
C GLU A 131 6.78 22.73 7.74
N PRO A 132 6.98 23.99 8.16
CA PRO A 132 8.16 24.78 7.79
C PRO A 132 9.53 24.15 8.07
N GLU A 133 9.62 23.20 9.01
CA GLU A 133 10.86 22.52 9.37
C GLU A 133 11.23 21.37 8.40
N SER A 134 10.27 20.77 7.67
CA SER A 134 10.54 19.64 6.76
C SER A 134 11.28 20.02 5.48
N TRP A 135 11.35 21.31 5.12
CA TRP A 135 12.08 21.77 3.92
C TRP A 135 13.44 22.41 4.22
N ARG A 136 13.82 22.55 5.50
CA ARG A 136 15.08 23.19 5.90
C ARG A 136 16.31 22.29 5.78
N HIS A 137 16.12 21.01 5.47
CA HIS A 137 17.19 19.99 5.48
C HIS A 137 17.51 19.37 4.11
N ASN A 138 17.12 20.03 3.00
CA ASN A 138 17.55 19.68 1.65
C ASN A 138 18.48 20.73 1.05
#